data_AF-A0A7D5E6V1-F1
#
_entry.id   AF-A0A7D5E6V1-F1
#
_cell.length_a   1.000
_cell.length_b   1.000
_cell.length_c   1.000
_cell.angle_alpha   90.00
_cell.angle_beta   90.00
_cell.angle_gamma   90.00
#
_symmetry.space_group_name_H-M   'P 1'
#
loop_
_entity.id
_entity.type
_entity.pdbx_description
1 polymer ?
#
loop_
_entity_poly.entity_id
_entity_poly.type
_entity_poly.pdbx_seq_one_letter_code
_entity_poly.pdbx_strand_id
1 'polypeptide(L)' 'MKKEKKETIREQHKNLAVLHRNKKLLKINVIILSLGLALSYFGQEEIGEPMLWLGIIIFVYTLVSNYIARSALKKL' A
#
# COMPACT_ATOMS: atom_id res chain seq x y z
N MET A 1 -19.78 -25.86 -13.26
CA MET A 1 -19.60 -24.83 -14.31
C MET A 1 -20.03 -23.40 -13.94
N LYS A 2 -21.27 -23.12 -13.47
CA LYS A 2 -21.69 -21.71 -13.16
C LYS A 2 -21.17 -21.14 -11.82
N LYS A 3 -20.88 -21.98 -10.82
CA LYS A 3 -20.41 -21.53 -9.49
C LYS A 3 -18.94 -21.11 -9.48
N GLU A 4 -18.06 -21.94 -10.04
CA GLU A 4 -16.62 -21.66 -10.10
C GLU A 4 -16.32 -20.33 -10.79
N LYS A 5 -16.89 -20.08 -11.98
CA LYS A 5 -16.75 -18.79 -12.68
C LYS A 5 -17.21 -17.57 -11.84
N LYS A 6 -18.25 -17.73 -11.00
CA LYS A 6 -18.73 -16.64 -10.14
C LYS A 6 -17.76 -16.34 -8.99
N GLU A 7 -17.13 -17.37 -8.44
CA GLU A 7 -16.16 -17.23 -7.36
C GLU A 7 -14.86 -16.57 -7.87
N THR A 8 -14.38 -16.99 -9.05
CA THR A 8 -13.21 -16.39 -9.70
C THR A 8 -13.38 -14.88 -9.94
N ILE A 9 -14.53 -14.48 -10.49
CA ILE A 9 -14.84 -13.06 -10.76
C ILE A 9 -14.92 -12.26 -9.46
N ARG A 10 -15.49 -12.83 -8.40
CA ARG A 10 -15.60 -12.17 -7.09
C ARG A 10 -14.23 -11.94 -6.46
N GLU A 11 -13.32 -12.91 -6.57
CA GLU A 11 -11.93 -12.78 -6.09
C GLU A 11 -11.15 -11.74 -6.89
N GLN A 12 -11.33 -11.71 -8.23
CA GLN A 12 -10.74 -10.67 -9.08
C GLN A 12 -11.18 -9.28 -8.65
N HIS A 13 -12.47 -9.04 -8.44
CA HIS A 13 -12.97 -7.74 -7.97
C HIS A 13 -12.42 -7.35 -6.60
N LYS A 14 -12.30 -8.30 -5.68
CA LYS A 14 -11.72 -8.05 -4.34
C LYS A 14 -10.25 -7.63 -4.46
N ASN A 15 -9.45 -8.35 -5.24
CA ASN A 15 -8.04 -8.04 -5.44
C ASN A 15 -7.82 -6.72 -6.19
N LEU A 16 -8.67 -6.40 -7.17
CA LEU A 16 -8.69 -5.10 -7.85
C LEU A 16 -9.02 -3.95 -6.89
N ALA A 17 -9.97 -4.14 -5.99
CA ALA A 17 -10.31 -3.14 -4.98
C ALA A 17 -9.14 -2.89 -4.01
N VAL A 18 -8.43 -3.95 -3.59
CA VAL A 18 -7.21 -3.84 -2.77
C VAL A 18 -6.13 -3.07 -3.51
N LEU A 19 -5.87 -3.38 -4.78
CA LEU A 19 -4.91 -2.65 -5.62
C LEU A 19 -5.23 -1.16 -5.73
N HIS A 20 -6.50 -0.81 -5.94
CA HIS A 20 -6.92 0.58 -6.07
C HIS A 20 -6.78 1.35 -4.77
N ARG A 21 -7.09 0.72 -3.62
CA ARG A 21 -6.86 1.29 -2.29
C ARG A 21 -5.37 1.48 -2.01
N ASN A 22 -4.55 0.49 -2.31
CA ASN A 22 -3.11 0.54 -2.14
C ASN A 22 -2.46 1.67 -2.95
N LYS A 23 -2.97 1.97 -4.15
CA LYS A 23 -2.50 3.13 -4.94
C LYS A 23 -2.75 4.47 -4.25
N LYS A 24 -3.90 4.62 -3.56
CA LYS A 24 -4.20 5.83 -2.77
C LYS A 24 -3.33 5.90 -1.52
N LEU A 25 -3.18 4.79 -0.80
CA LEU A 25 -2.30 4.70 0.37
C LEU A 25 -0.85 5.03 0.02
N LEU A 26 -0.34 4.52 -1.09
CA LEU A 26 1.01 4.82 -1.57
C LEU A 26 1.22 6.31 -1.82
N LYS A 27 0.25 6.99 -2.46
CA LYS A 27 0.33 8.45 -2.68
C LYS A 27 0.41 9.22 -1.36
N ILE A 28 -0.46 8.88 -0.41
CA ILE A 28 -0.46 9.52 0.92
C ILE A 28 0.88 9.24 1.61
N ASN A 29 1.38 8.01 1.51
CA ASN A 29 2.62 7.62 2.15
C ASN A 29 3.85 8.36 1.59
N VAL A 30 3.87 8.61 0.28
CA VAL A 30 4.91 9.45 -0.34
C VAL A 30 4.87 10.87 0.25
N ILE A 31 3.68 11.43 0.48
CA ILE A 31 3.55 12.75 1.12
C ILE A 31 4.10 12.71 2.55
N ILE A 32 3.74 11.69 3.33
CA ILE A 32 4.22 11.52 4.72
C ILE A 32 5.75 11.41 4.75
N LEU A 33 6.35 10.57 3.89
CA LEU A 33 7.79 10.41 3.81
C LEU A 33 8.49 11.70 3.37
N SER A 34 7.96 12.40 2.36
CA SER A 34 8.52 13.68 1.92
C SER A 34 8.49 14.73 3.02
N LEU A 35 7.40 14.81 3.79
CA LEU A 35 7.29 15.73 4.93
C LEU A 35 8.21 15.32 6.08
N GLY A 36 8.30 14.02 6.41
CA GLY A 36 9.22 13.51 7.42
C GLY A 36 10.68 13.82 7.07
N LEU A 37 11.06 13.65 5.80
CA LEU A 37 12.39 13.98 5.29
C LEU A 37 12.65 15.49 5.37
N ALA A 38 11.69 16.31 4.94
CA ALA A 38 11.82 17.76 5.02
C ALA A 38 11.99 18.23 6.46
N LEU A 39 11.18 17.73 7.40
CA LEU A 39 11.27 18.05 8.82
C LEU A 39 12.62 17.64 9.43
N SER A 40 13.06 16.41 9.16
CA SER A 40 14.37 15.94 9.60
C SER A 40 15.51 16.81 9.03
N TYR A 41 15.41 17.21 7.76
CA TYR A 41 16.38 18.11 7.12
C TYR A 41 16.43 19.51 7.76
N PHE A 42 15.30 20.03 8.24
CA PHE A 42 15.25 21.31 8.99
C PHE A 42 15.68 21.19 10.47
N GLY A 43 16.22 20.03 10.88
CA GLY A 43 16.69 19.80 12.25
C GLY A 43 15.57 19.47 13.25
N GLN A 44 14.36 19.17 12.78
CA GLN A 44 13.24 18.72 13.62
C GLN A 44 13.24 17.19 13.73
N GLU A 45 14.35 16.61 14.18
CA GLU A 45 14.56 15.16 14.22
C GLU A 45 13.55 14.44 15.13
N GLU A 46 13.19 15.05 16.27
CA GLU A 46 12.20 14.50 17.23
C GLU A 46 10.83 14.20 16.60
N ILE A 47 10.46 14.94 15.56
CA ILE A 47 9.18 14.78 14.84
C ILE A 47 9.40 14.08 13.50
N GLY A 48 10.49 14.42 12.79
CA GLY A 48 10.83 13.88 11.49
C GLY A 48 11.11 12.37 11.53
N GLU A 49 11.90 11.90 12.50
CA GLU A 49 12.28 10.49 12.58
C GLU A 49 11.08 9.54 12.84
N PRO A 50 10.18 9.81 13.82
CA PRO A 50 8.96 9.03 13.98
C PRO A 50 8.07 9.04 12.74
N MET A 51 7.99 10.18 12.05
CA MET A 51 7.17 10.34 10.86
C MET A 51 7.73 9.54 9.66
N LEU A 52 9.06 9.49 9.53
CA LEU A 52 9.75 8.63 8.56
C LEU A 52 9.51 7.15 8.86
N TRP A 53 9.65 6.74 10.12
CA TRP A 53 9.39 5.36 10.55
C TRP A 53 7.96 4.93 10.23
N LEU A 54 6.98 5.80 10.52
CA LEU A 54 5.58 5.56 10.19
C LEU A 54 5.37 5.42 8.68
N GLY A 55 6.02 6.28 7.89
CA GLY A 55 6.00 6.19 6.44
C GLY A 55 6.61 4.90 5.90
N ILE A 56 7.71 4.41 6.50
CA ILE A 56 8.36 3.16 6.11
C ILE A 56 7.44 1.96 6.41
N ILE A 57 6.82 1.92 7.59
CA ILE A 57 5.88 0.85 7.98
C ILE A 57 4.71 0.76 7.00
N ILE A 58 4.09 1.90 6.68
CA ILE A 58 2.98 1.96 5.72
C ILE A 58 3.46 1.54 4.32
N PHE A 59 4.67 1.94 3.93
CA PHE A 59 5.25 1.56 2.64
C PHE A 59 5.39 0.04 2.51
N VAL A 60 6.00 -0.60 3.51
CA VAL A 60 6.21 -2.05 3.55
C VAL A 60 4.87 -2.79 3.55
N TYR A 61 3.92 -2.36 4.37
CA TYR A 61 2.57 -2.93 4.39
C TYR A 61 1.88 -2.83 3.02
N THR A 62 1.99 -1.67 2.36
CA THR A 62 1.39 -1.44 1.05
C THR A 62 2.07 -2.28 -0.03
N LEU A 63 3.40 -2.44 0.03
CA LEU A 63 4.16 -3.31 -0.88
C LEU A 63 3.75 -4.77 -0.75
N VAL A 64 3.72 -5.31 0.48
CA VAL A 64 3.37 -6.71 0.74
C VAL A 64 1.93 -6.99 0.29
N SER A 65 0.98 -6.15 0.68
CA SER A 65 -0.43 -6.32 0.29
C SER A 65 -0.63 -6.20 -1.24
N ASN A 66 0.09 -5.29 -1.91
CA ASN A 66 0.07 -5.17 -3.37
C ASN A 66 0.68 -6.42 -4.05
N TYR A 67 1.78 -6.95 -3.53
CA TYR A 67 2.42 -8.16 -4.04
C TYR A 67 1.48 -9.37 -3.93
N ILE A 68 0.84 -9.57 -2.77
CA ILE A 68 -0.14 -10.63 -2.55
C ILE A 68 -1.32 -10.49 -3.51
N ALA A 69 -1.90 -9.29 -3.63
CA ALA A 69 -3.03 -9.04 -4.52
C ALA A 69 -2.68 -9.32 -6.00
N ARG A 70 -1.48 -8.93 -6.44
CA ARG A 70 -0.99 -9.23 -7.80
C ARG A 70 -0.72 -10.71 -8.01
N SER A 71 -0.09 -11.38 -7.04
CA SER A 71 0.17 -12.81 -7.13
C SER A 71 -1.12 -13.62 -7.16
N ALA A 72 -2.15 -13.22 -6.41
CA ALA A 72 -3.46 -13.86 -6.43
C ALA A 72 -4.15 -13.68 -7.79
N LEU A 73 -4.07 -12.49 -8.39
CA LEU A 73 -4.59 -12.26 -9.74
C LEU A 73 -3.83 -13.03 -10.83
N LYS A 74 -2.53 -13.28 -10.67
CA LYS A 74 -1.70 -14.01 -11.63
C LYS A 74 -1.87 -15.54 -11.56
N LYS A 75 -2.33 -16.05 -10.41
CA LYS A 75 -2.60 -17.49 -10.19
C LYS A 75 -3.99 -17.93 -10.66
N LEU A 76 -4.89 -16.98 -10.91
CA LEU A 76 -6.22 -17.17 -11.49
C LEU A 76 -6.16 -17.19 -13.02
#